data_AF-A0A425AZG3-F1
#
_entry.id   AF-A0A425AZG3-F1
#
_cell.length_a   1.000
_cell.length_b   1.000
_cell.length_c   1.000
_cell.angle_alpha   90.00
_cell.angle_beta   90.00
_cell.angle_gamma   90.00
#
_symmetry.space_group_name_H-M   'P 1'
#
loop_
_entity.id
_entity.type
_entity.pdbx_description
1 polymer ?
#
loop_
_entity_poly.entity_id
_entity_poly.type
_entity_poly.pdbx_seq_one_letter_code
_entity_poly.pdbx_strand_id
1 'polypeptide(L)'
;MQTVDGEMAGGNRPPKSITSNSKADASTQPSLQAQLIGEQISSGHAYNKHVIRQQEFTDLNINSPADFARHIENIVSHPTNMKELPRGRTAYWDDKTGTIVIRDKNSDDGGTAFRPTSGKKYYDDL
;
A
#
# COMPACT_ATOMS: atom_id res chain seq x y z
N MET A 1 -34.14 29.33 -39.17
CA MET A 1 -32.75 28.97 -38.83
C MET A 1 -32.82 28.02 -37.66
N GLN A 2 -32.55 26.75 -37.91
CA GLN A 2 -32.71 25.65 -36.96
C GLN A 2 -31.40 24.88 -37.01
N THR A 3 -30.64 24.91 -35.92
CA THR A 3 -29.46 24.08 -35.74
C THR A 3 -29.72 23.15 -34.57
N VAL A 4 -29.67 21.88 -34.93
CA VAL A 4 -29.91 20.65 -34.18
C VAL A 4 -29.13 20.53 -32.88
N ASP A 5 -29.77 19.90 -31.90
CA ASP A 5 -29.18 19.25 -30.74
C ASP A 5 -28.06 18.27 -31.16
N GLY A 6 -26.95 18.30 -30.42
CA GLY A 6 -25.77 17.48 -30.66
C GLY A 6 -25.20 16.95 -29.36
N GLU A 7 -25.59 15.72 -29.05
CA GLU A 7 -25.15 14.86 -27.97
C GLU A 7 -23.62 14.62 -28.07
N MET A 8 -22.85 14.81 -27.00
CA MET A 8 -21.49 14.24 -26.91
C MET A 8 -21.46 13.14 -25.85
N ALA A 9 -21.39 11.91 -26.35
CA ALA A 9 -21.19 10.69 -25.61
C ALA A 9 -19.74 10.52 -25.11
N GLY A 10 -19.60 9.79 -24.00
CA GLY A 10 -18.63 8.70 -23.90
C GLY A 10 -17.26 9.01 -23.31
N GLY A 11 -16.98 8.44 -22.13
CA GLY A 11 -15.63 8.46 -21.57
C GLY A 11 -15.44 7.72 -20.24
N ASN A 12 -15.98 6.50 -20.11
CA ASN A 12 -15.56 5.56 -19.08
C ASN A 12 -14.03 5.48 -18.99
N ARG A 13 -13.45 5.83 -17.84
CA ARG A 13 -12.16 5.28 -17.42
C ARG A 13 -12.31 4.63 -16.04
N PRO A 14 -12.86 3.40 -15.96
CA PRO A 14 -12.42 2.52 -14.90
C PRO A 14 -10.88 2.40 -15.00
N PRO A 15 -10.13 2.41 -13.88
CA PRO A 15 -8.74 1.97 -13.94
C PRO A 15 -8.71 0.55 -14.52
N LYS A 16 -7.80 0.39 -15.47
CA LYS A 16 -7.68 -0.72 -16.41
C LYS A 16 -7.81 -2.08 -15.71
N SER A 17 -8.76 -2.88 -16.18
CA SER A 17 -8.66 -4.35 -16.08
C SER A 17 -7.32 -4.77 -16.68
N ILE A 18 -6.40 -5.23 -15.85
CA ILE A 18 -5.19 -5.92 -16.29
C ILE A 18 -5.46 -7.42 -16.15
N THR A 19 -6.18 -7.98 -17.13
CA THR A 19 -6.03 -9.39 -17.45
C THR A 19 -4.68 -9.52 -18.15
N SER A 20 -3.65 -9.88 -17.39
CA SER A 20 -2.40 -10.38 -17.95
C SER A 20 -2.15 -11.74 -17.35
N ASN A 21 -2.63 -12.74 -18.07
CA ASN A 21 -2.23 -14.13 -17.90
C ASN A 21 -0.78 -14.26 -18.38
N SER A 22 0.16 -13.78 -17.55
CA SER A 22 1.59 -13.86 -17.81
C SER A 22 2.21 -14.70 -16.71
N LYS A 23 2.67 -15.89 -17.11
CA LYS A 23 3.62 -16.73 -16.40
C LYS A 23 4.92 -15.93 -16.22
N ALA A 24 4.92 -14.98 -15.30
CA ALA A 24 6.10 -14.23 -14.88
C ALA A 24 6.61 -14.91 -13.62
N ASP A 25 7.88 -15.31 -13.67
CA ASP A 25 8.68 -15.85 -12.57
C ASP A 25 8.11 -15.54 -11.18
N ALA A 26 7.77 -16.61 -10.45
CA ALA A 26 7.17 -16.60 -9.12
C ALA A 26 8.09 -16.00 -8.01
N SER A 27 9.09 -15.22 -8.39
CA SER A 27 10.19 -14.77 -7.53
C SER A 27 10.50 -13.27 -7.65
N THR A 28 9.90 -12.51 -8.58
CA THR A 28 10.33 -11.11 -8.82
C THR A 28 9.23 -10.14 -9.26
N GLN A 29 7.95 -10.51 -9.17
CA GLN A 29 6.86 -9.55 -9.36
C GLN A 29 6.12 -9.34 -8.05
N PRO A 30 6.05 -8.09 -7.55
CA PRO A 30 5.17 -7.78 -6.43
C PRO A 30 3.75 -8.23 -6.83
N SER A 31 3.12 -8.99 -5.94
CA SER A 31 1.77 -9.49 -6.22
C SER A 31 0.85 -8.29 -6.43
N LEU A 32 -0.10 -8.37 -7.38
CA LEU A 32 -1.11 -7.32 -7.58
C LEU A 32 -1.78 -6.92 -6.26
N GLN A 33 -1.92 -7.87 -5.34
CA GLN A 33 -2.40 -7.65 -3.99
C GLN A 33 -1.53 -6.70 -3.17
N ALA A 34 -0.20 -6.83 -3.22
CA ALA A 34 0.74 -5.97 -2.51
C ALA A 34 0.71 -4.53 -3.05
N GLN A 35 0.60 -4.37 -4.37
CA GLN A 35 0.46 -3.06 -5.00
C GLN A 35 -0.84 -2.37 -4.53
N LEU A 36 -1.98 -3.06 -4.57
CA LEU A 36 -3.25 -2.52 -4.09
C LEU A 36 -3.21 -2.14 -2.61
N ILE A 37 -2.55 -2.96 -1.77
CA ILE A 37 -2.37 -2.63 -0.35
C ILE A 37 -1.54 -1.36 -0.18
N GLY A 38 -0.44 -1.22 -0.93
CA GLY A 38 0.38 -0.02 -0.91
C GLY A 38 -0.39 1.23 -1.33
N GLU A 39 -1.20 1.15 -2.38
CA GLU A 39 -2.02 2.26 -2.86
C GLU A 39 -3.11 2.65 -1.86
N GLN A 40 -3.79 1.67 -1.24
CA GLN A 40 -4.83 1.92 -0.24
C GLN A 40 -4.27 2.61 1.00
N ILE A 41 -3.19 2.06 1.58
CA ILE A 41 -2.60 2.59 2.80
C ILE A 41 -1.95 3.96 2.55
N SER A 42 -1.31 4.15 1.39
CA SER A 42 -0.67 5.42 1.05
C SER A 42 -1.65 6.54 0.72
N SER A 43 -2.83 6.21 0.20
CA SER A 43 -3.91 7.17 -0.04
C SER A 43 -4.73 7.45 1.23
N GLY A 44 -4.60 6.60 2.26
CA GLY A 44 -5.31 6.72 3.53
C GLY A 44 -4.60 7.60 4.57
N HIS A 45 -5.09 7.51 5.81
CA HIS A 45 -4.59 8.30 6.94
C HIS A 45 -3.11 8.03 7.29
N ALA A 46 -2.56 6.88 6.88
CA ALA A 46 -1.21 6.48 7.24
C ALA A 46 -0.15 7.44 6.67
N TYR A 47 -0.26 7.84 5.41
CA TYR A 47 0.72 8.73 4.78
C TYR A 47 0.82 10.09 5.50
N ASN A 48 -0.31 10.77 5.68
CA ASN A 48 -0.31 12.09 6.33
C ASN A 48 0.20 12.02 7.78
N LYS A 49 -0.15 10.96 8.51
CA LYS A 49 0.25 10.81 9.93
C LYS A 49 1.71 10.40 10.09
N HIS A 50 2.17 9.41 9.34
CA HIS A 50 3.46 8.75 9.56
C HIS A 50 4.58 9.33 8.66
N VAL A 51 4.26 9.67 7.41
CA VAL A 51 5.23 10.29 6.48
C VAL A 51 5.29 11.80 6.67
N ILE A 52 4.16 12.51 6.64
CA ILE A 52 4.16 13.99 6.70
C ILE A 52 4.34 14.54 8.12
N ARG A 53 3.49 14.11 9.08
CA ARG A 53 3.49 14.69 10.43
C ARG A 53 4.61 14.14 11.32
N GLN A 54 4.80 12.82 11.33
CA GLN A 54 5.81 12.18 12.19
C GLN A 54 7.17 12.05 11.52
N GLN A 55 7.26 12.28 10.20
CA GLN A 55 8.53 12.27 9.46
C GLN A 55 9.32 10.97 9.63
N GLU A 56 8.63 9.86 9.91
CA GLU A 56 9.27 8.58 10.25
C GLU A 56 10.08 8.01 9.09
N PHE A 57 9.76 8.40 7.86
CA PHE A 57 10.35 7.85 6.64
C PHE A 57 11.33 8.81 5.93
N THR A 58 11.68 9.93 6.55
CA THR A 58 12.55 10.95 5.94
C THR A 58 13.93 10.39 5.60
N ASP A 59 14.50 9.54 6.46
CA ASP A 59 15.80 8.89 6.22
C ASP A 59 15.78 7.89 5.05
N LEU A 60 14.59 7.44 4.65
CA LEU A 60 14.38 6.52 3.53
C LEU A 60 14.04 7.26 2.23
N ASN A 61 14.08 8.59 2.25
CA ASN A 61 13.74 9.47 1.14
C ASN A 61 12.30 9.26 0.61
N ILE A 62 11.39 8.77 1.47
CA ILE A 62 9.98 8.59 1.13
C ILE A 62 9.25 9.89 1.45
N ASN A 63 8.98 10.68 0.41
CA ASN A 63 8.37 12.01 0.54
C ASN A 63 7.05 12.13 -0.22
N SER A 64 6.72 11.15 -1.07
CA SER A 64 5.49 11.15 -1.87
C SER A 64 4.59 9.96 -1.51
N PRO A 65 3.27 10.04 -1.75
CA PRO A 65 2.37 8.90 -1.58
C PRO A 65 2.80 7.71 -2.43
N ALA A 66 3.29 7.96 -3.65
CA ALA A 66 3.81 6.93 -4.55
C ALA A 66 5.06 6.22 -3.99
N ASP A 67 5.99 6.95 -3.39
CA ASP A 67 7.18 6.37 -2.75
C ASP A 67 6.77 5.49 -1.57
N PHE A 68 5.79 5.96 -0.79
CA PHE A 68 5.27 5.24 0.36
C PHE A 68 4.50 3.98 -0.06
N ALA A 69 3.68 4.05 -1.12
CA ALA A 69 2.99 2.91 -1.69
C ALA A 69 3.97 1.82 -2.13
N ARG A 70 5.01 2.22 -2.88
CA ARG A 70 6.05 1.32 -3.38
C ARG A 70 6.86 0.69 -2.24
N HIS A 71 7.12 1.46 -1.18
CA HIS A 71 7.77 0.95 0.02
C HIS A 71 6.92 -0.13 0.70
N ILE A 72 5.62 0.13 0.90
CA ILE A 72 4.68 -0.84 1.47
C ILE A 72 4.58 -2.09 0.59
N GLU A 73 4.44 -1.91 -0.72
CA GLU A 73 4.37 -2.99 -1.71
C GLU A 73 5.58 -3.92 -1.61
N ASN A 74 6.78 -3.34 -1.49
CA ASN A 74 8.02 -4.10 -1.31
C ASN A 74 8.01 -4.91 -0.01
N ILE A 75 7.56 -4.32 1.11
CA ILE A 75 7.47 -5.00 2.41
C ILE A 75 6.44 -6.12 2.38
N VAL A 76 5.29 -5.91 1.76
CA VAL A 76 4.23 -6.93 1.68
C VAL A 76 4.63 -8.08 0.75
N SER A 77 5.37 -7.78 -0.33
CA SER A 77 5.85 -8.82 -1.25
C SER A 77 7.05 -9.59 -0.73
N HIS A 78 7.94 -8.94 0.03
CA HIS A 78 9.15 -9.53 0.58
C HIS A 78 9.31 -9.17 2.07
N PRO A 79 8.37 -9.57 2.94
CA PRO A 79 8.48 -9.28 4.35
C PRO A 79 9.67 -10.03 4.94
N THR A 80 10.36 -9.41 5.90
CA THR A 80 11.32 -10.15 6.72
C THR A 80 10.56 -11.17 7.57
N ASN A 81 9.52 -10.71 8.27
CA ASN A 81 8.61 -11.56 9.03
C ASN A 81 7.15 -11.20 8.74
N MET A 82 6.25 -12.17 8.79
CA MET A 82 4.81 -11.96 8.73
C MET A 82 4.10 -12.62 9.91
N LYS A 83 3.05 -11.99 10.41
CA LYS A 83 2.24 -12.47 11.53
C LYS A 83 0.77 -12.18 11.28
N GLU A 84 -0.06 -13.20 11.45
CA GLU A 84 -1.50 -13.02 11.43
C GLU A 84 -1.98 -12.52 12.80
N LEU A 85 -2.85 -11.53 12.76
CA LEU A 85 -3.40 -10.87 13.94
C LEU A 85 -4.91 -11.19 14.07
N PRO A 86 -5.47 -11.08 15.28
CA PRO A 86 -6.90 -11.25 15.50
C PRO A 86 -7.72 -10.34 14.59
N ARG A 87 -8.92 -10.83 14.23
CA ARG A 87 -9.89 -10.19 13.32
C ARG A 87 -9.48 -10.18 11.83
N GLY A 88 -8.61 -11.11 11.42
CA GLY A 88 -8.23 -11.28 10.01
C GLY A 88 -7.27 -10.20 9.50
N ARG A 89 -6.51 -9.60 10.42
CA ARG A 89 -5.47 -8.62 10.11
C ARG A 89 -4.14 -9.34 9.90
N THR A 90 -3.23 -8.73 9.15
CA THR A 90 -1.90 -9.30 8.90
C THR A 90 -0.85 -8.23 9.08
N ALA A 91 0.13 -8.48 9.94
CA ALA A 91 1.30 -7.63 10.12
C ALA A 91 2.48 -8.17 9.29
N TYR A 92 3.12 -7.28 8.55
CA TYR A 92 4.34 -7.51 7.79
C TYR A 92 5.43 -6.64 8.38
N TRP A 93 6.56 -7.24 8.71
CA TRP A 93 7.72 -6.57 9.28
C TRP A 93 8.87 -6.58 8.29
N ASP A 94 9.52 -5.44 8.13
CA ASP A 94 10.79 -5.33 7.44
C ASP A 94 11.88 -4.83 8.39
N ASP A 95 12.90 -5.67 8.58
CA ASP A 95 14.02 -5.38 9.49
C ASP A 95 14.97 -4.33 8.90
N LYS A 96 15.11 -4.29 7.56
CA LYS A 96 16.02 -3.36 6.87
C LYS A 96 15.63 -1.91 7.11
N THR A 97 14.34 -1.62 7.07
CA THR A 97 13.81 -0.26 7.25
C THR A 97 13.21 -0.05 8.63
N GLY A 98 12.97 -1.11 9.42
CA GLY A 98 12.27 -1.02 10.69
C GLY A 98 10.81 -0.60 10.51
N THR A 99 10.20 -0.98 9.38
CA THR A 99 8.83 -0.61 9.03
C THR A 99 7.90 -1.78 9.31
N ILE A 100 6.76 -1.48 9.92
CA ILE A 100 5.65 -2.41 10.03
C ILE A 100 4.49 -1.99 9.14
N VAL A 101 3.93 -2.94 8.40
CA VAL A 101 2.69 -2.77 7.63
C VAL A 101 1.63 -3.67 8.24
N ILE A 102 0.54 -3.10 8.73
CA ILE A 102 -0.60 -3.84 9.26
C ILE A 102 -1.73 -3.70 8.25
N ARG A 103 -2.05 -4.79 7.56
CA ARG A 103 -3.17 -4.88 6.64
C ARG A 103 -4.44 -5.24 7.42
N ASP A 104 -5.50 -4.47 7.23
CA ASP A 104 -6.85 -4.78 7.73
C ASP A 104 -7.87 -4.76 6.59
N LYS A 105 -8.51 -5.90 6.32
CA LYS A 105 -9.57 -6.01 5.30
C LYS A 105 -10.83 -5.21 5.66
N ASN A 106 -11.04 -4.93 6.94
CA ASN A 106 -12.24 -4.27 7.44
C ASN A 106 -12.08 -2.75 7.57
N SER A 107 -10.89 -2.23 7.29
CA SER A 107 -10.62 -0.79 7.31
C SER A 107 -10.82 -0.20 5.93
N ASP A 108 -11.50 0.94 5.84
CA ASP A 108 -11.65 1.71 4.59
C ASP A 108 -10.28 2.10 4.00
N ASP A 109 -9.27 2.34 4.85
CA ASP A 109 -7.90 2.69 4.44
C ASP A 109 -7.02 1.45 4.10
N GLY A 110 -7.56 0.24 4.19
CA GLY A 110 -6.83 -1.02 3.91
C GLY A 110 -5.78 -1.41 4.96
N GLY A 111 -5.49 -0.55 5.93
CA GLY A 111 -4.53 -0.82 7.00
C GLY A 111 -3.76 0.43 7.46
N THR A 112 -2.55 0.20 7.96
CA THR A 112 -1.59 1.25 8.31
C THR A 112 -0.15 0.77 8.08
N ALA A 113 0.76 1.70 7.86
CA ALA A 113 2.19 1.43 7.80
C ALA A 113 2.96 2.53 8.52
N PHE A 114 3.93 2.16 9.36
CA PHE A 114 4.69 3.09 10.18
C PHE A 114 6.00 2.47 10.67
N ARG A 115 6.90 3.29 11.24
CA ARG A 115 8.17 2.85 11.82
C ARG A 115 8.15 3.02 13.34
N PRO A 116 7.82 1.99 14.11
CA PRO A 116 7.79 2.10 15.56
C PRO A 116 9.18 2.43 16.11
N THR A 117 9.27 3.31 17.10
CA THR A 117 10.53 3.63 17.78
C THR A 117 11.13 2.42 18.52
N SER A 118 10.29 1.48 18.95
CA SER A 118 10.73 0.20 19.53
C SER A 118 11.18 -0.83 18.48
N GLY A 119 11.07 -0.50 17.19
CA GLY A 119 11.48 -1.37 16.09
C GLY A 119 10.84 -2.75 16.15
N LYS A 120 11.67 -3.79 15.97
CA LYS A 120 11.22 -5.19 15.93
C LYS A 120 10.49 -5.64 17.20
N LYS A 121 10.82 -5.04 18.36
CA LYS A 121 10.12 -5.34 19.62
C LYS A 121 8.62 -5.06 19.50
N TYR A 122 8.22 -3.97 18.83
CA TYR A 122 6.81 -3.67 18.61
C TYR A 122 6.12 -4.80 17.84
N TYR A 123 6.77 -5.32 16.79
CA TYR A 123 6.24 -6.43 16.00
C TYR A 123 6.17 -7.74 16.80
N ASP A 124 7.18 -8.04 17.61
CA ASP A 124 7.21 -9.26 18.43
C ASP A 124 6.08 -9.27 19.48
N ASP A 125 5.74 -8.10 20.03
CA ASP A 125 4.68 -7.91 21.04
C ASP A 125 3.24 -7.89 20.46
N LEU A 126 3.05 -7.99 19.13
CA LEU A 126 1.73 -7.95 18.48
C LEU A 126 0.80 -9.15 18.72
#